data_AF-A0A6P1CZT5-F1
#
_entry.id   AF-A0A6P1CZT5-F1
#
_cell.length_a   1.000
_cell.length_b   1.000
_cell.length_c   1.000
_cell.angle_alpha   90.00
_cell.angle_beta   90.00
_cell.angle_gamma   90.00
#
_symmetry.space_group_name_H-M   'P 1'
#
loop_
_entity.id
_entity.type
_entity.pdbx_description
1 polymer ?
#
loop_
_entity_poly.entity_id
_entity_poly.type
_entity_poly.pdbx_seq_one_letter_code
_entity_poly.pdbx_strand_id
1 'polypeptide(L)'
;MNSKIRPVVGSMLTFIGTAHTAMGAVMWAAKDQNAELLFWYNAFGIAAMALGIAVIEVERARGYVTGPILAAMVFLAGFGIAIEPLSGFLTVLVPVAVGFRGWVRRRNAPVAVA
;
A
#
# COMPACT_ATOMS: atom_id res chain seq x y z
N MET A 1 -16.37 2.58 -16.38
CA MET A 1 -15.81 2.87 -15.05
C MET A 1 -16.96 2.94 -14.05
N ASN A 2 -17.02 2.07 -13.04
CA ASN A 2 -18.13 2.09 -12.08
C ASN A 2 -17.86 3.16 -11.02
N SER A 3 -18.47 4.34 -11.18
CA SER A 3 -18.23 5.53 -10.33
C SER A 3 -18.60 5.37 -8.85
N LYS A 4 -19.24 4.25 -8.48
CA LYS A 4 -19.67 3.97 -7.10
C LYS A 4 -18.59 3.26 -6.26
N ILE A 5 -17.56 2.70 -6.89
CA ILE A 5 -16.52 1.94 -6.18
C ILE A 5 -15.47 2.91 -5.65
N ARG A 6 -15.38 3.03 -4.31
CA ARG A 6 -14.35 3.82 -3.64
C ARG A 6 -13.10 2.96 -3.44
N PRO A 7 -11.94 3.32 -4.00
CA PRO A 7 -10.71 2.52 -3.92
C PRO A 7 -10.02 2.74 -2.57
N VAL A 8 -10.45 2.02 -1.54
CA VAL A 8 -10.01 2.26 -0.16
C VAL A 8 -8.56 1.80 0.04
N VAL A 9 -8.22 0.60 -0.41
CA VAL A 9 -6.90 -0.01 -0.15
C VAL A 9 -5.80 0.75 -0.87
N GLY A 10 -6.03 1.07 -2.14
CA GLY A 10 -5.10 1.84 -2.95
C GLY A 10 -4.91 3.24 -2.40
N SER A 11 -5.98 3.94 -1.97
CA SER A 11 -5.87 5.25 -1.33
C SER A 11 -5.06 5.22 -0.03
N MET A 12 -5.27 4.21 0.83
CA MET A 12 -4.47 4.04 2.05
C MET A 12 -2.99 3.86 1.73
N LEU A 13 -2.67 3.00 0.75
CA LEU A 13 -1.29 2.72 0.37
C LEU A 13 -0.62 3.93 -0.29
N THR A 14 -1.34 4.67 -1.13
CA THR A 14 -0.87 5.94 -1.70
C THR A 14 -0.57 6.96 -0.60
N PHE A 15 -1.48 7.14 0.35
CA PHE A 15 -1.26 8.05 1.48
C PHE A 15 -0.02 7.69 2.31
N ILE A 16 0.14 6.41 2.65
CA ILE A 16 1.33 5.91 3.35
C ILE A 16 2.59 6.23 2.54
N GLY A 17 2.60 5.91 1.24
CA GLY A 17 3.75 6.19 0.37
C GLY A 17 4.09 7.67 0.32
N THR A 18 3.10 8.54 0.13
CA THR A 18 3.30 10.00 0.11
C THR A 18 3.85 10.51 1.44
N ALA A 19 3.36 10.01 2.58
CA ALA A 19 3.86 10.40 3.90
C ALA A 19 5.33 10.02 4.10
N HIS A 20 5.75 8.85 3.62
CA HIS A 20 7.16 8.41 3.69
C HIS A 20 8.08 9.23 2.80
N THR A 21 7.66 9.50 1.56
CA THR A 21 8.41 10.39 0.67
C THR A 21 8.53 11.80 1.25
N ALA A 22 7.45 12.32 1.84
CA ALA A 22 7.48 13.63 2.50
C ALA A 22 8.43 13.64 3.70
N MET A 23 8.43 12.59 4.51
CA MET A 23 9.38 12.45 5.63
C MET A 23 10.83 12.41 5.13
N GLY A 24 11.11 11.66 4.08
CA GLY A 24 12.43 11.64 3.43
C GLY A 24 12.86 13.03 2.95
N ALA A 25 11.95 13.80 2.35
CA ALA A 25 12.24 15.18 1.94
C ALA A 25 12.49 16.13 3.13
N VAL A 26 11.72 15.98 4.22
CA VAL A 26 11.90 16.77 5.45
C VAL A 26 13.24 16.46 6.10
N MET A 27 13.61 15.19 6.22
CA MET A 27 14.90 14.77 6.77
C MET A 27 16.07 15.32 5.94
N TRP A 28 15.93 15.32 4.62
CA TRP A 28 16.91 15.90 3.71
C TRP A 28 17.07 17.40 3.95
N ALA A 29 15.95 18.13 4.04
CA ALA A 29 15.94 19.56 4.31
C ALA A 29 16.50 19.91 5.70
N ALA A 30 16.27 19.04 6.70
CA ALA A 30 16.80 19.17 8.05
C ALA A 30 18.31 18.90 8.15
N LYS A 31 18.96 18.48 7.05
CA LYS A 31 20.37 18.06 7.01
C LYS A 31 20.69 16.93 7.99
N ASP A 32 19.71 16.07 8.27
CA ASP A 32 19.93 14.83 9.00
C ASP A 32 20.78 13.90 8.12
N GLN A 33 21.93 13.45 8.62
CA GLN A 33 22.98 12.81 7.83
C GLN A 33 22.85 11.28 7.72
N ASN A 34 21.76 10.68 8.21
CA ASN A 34 21.54 9.26 7.98
C ASN A 34 21.05 9.01 6.54
N ALA A 35 22.01 8.96 5.61
CA ALA A 35 21.77 8.77 4.17
C ALA A 35 21.07 7.44 3.84
N GLU A 36 21.32 6.41 4.63
CA GLU A 36 20.65 5.11 4.51
C GLU A 36 19.16 5.26 4.85
N LEU A 37 18.84 5.79 6.03
CA LEU A 37 17.46 6.04 6.44
C LEU A 37 16.70 6.94 5.44
N LEU A 38 17.39 7.98 4.92
CA LEU A 38 16.87 8.88 3.89
C LEU A 38 16.53 8.15 2.58
N PHE A 39 17.42 7.27 2.14
CA PHE A 39 17.22 6.44 0.95
C PHE A 39 15.99 5.56 1.12
N TRP A 40 15.86 4.90 2.26
CA TRP A 40 14.76 3.97 2.50
C TRP A 40 13.40 4.65 2.65
N TYR A 41 13.31 5.80 3.33
CA TYR A 41 12.07 6.58 3.36
C TYR A 41 11.59 6.98 1.96
N ASN A 42 12.49 7.44 1.10
CA ASN A 42 12.14 7.86 -0.25
C ASN A 42 11.86 6.68 -1.19
N ALA A 43 12.73 5.66 -1.20
CA ALA A 43 12.58 4.49 -2.07
C ALA A 43 11.28 3.73 -1.75
N PHE A 44 11.02 3.48 -0.46
CA PHE A 44 9.77 2.88 -0.02
C PHE A 44 8.58 3.79 -0.32
N GLY A 45 8.66 5.08 0.01
CA GLY A 45 7.57 6.02 -0.19
C GLY A 45 7.12 6.09 -1.65
N ILE A 46 8.06 6.18 -2.58
CA ILE A 46 7.80 6.19 -4.03
C ILE A 46 7.22 4.85 -4.48
N ALA A 47 7.81 3.72 -4.06
CA ALA A 47 7.32 2.39 -4.42
C ALA A 47 5.90 2.12 -3.92
N ALA A 48 5.62 2.45 -2.65
CA ALA A 48 4.30 2.32 -2.05
C ALA A 48 3.28 3.24 -2.71
N MET A 49 3.66 4.48 -3.03
CA MET A 49 2.79 5.43 -3.72
C MET A 49 2.41 4.93 -5.12
N ALA A 50 3.39 4.49 -5.92
CA ALA A 50 3.17 3.94 -7.26
C ALA A 50 2.31 2.67 -7.21
N LEU A 51 2.60 1.75 -6.28
CA LEU A 51 1.78 0.56 -6.07
C LEU A 51 0.35 0.95 -5.65
N GLY A 52 0.18 1.92 -4.75
CA GLY A 52 -1.14 2.41 -4.33
C GLY A 52 -1.97 2.94 -5.50
N ILE A 53 -1.36 3.70 -6.41
CA ILE A 53 -2.02 4.17 -7.63
C ILE A 53 -2.45 2.99 -8.52
N ALA A 54 -1.58 2.00 -8.71
CA ALA A 54 -1.93 0.79 -9.46
C ALA A 54 -3.09 0.01 -8.78
N VAL A 55 -3.09 -0.09 -7.45
CA VAL A 55 -4.17 -0.72 -6.69
C VAL A 55 -5.48 0.05 -6.81
N ILE A 56 -5.45 1.39 -6.85
CA ILE A 56 -6.64 2.22 -7.10
C ILE A 56 -7.32 1.81 -8.42
N GLU A 57 -6.54 1.65 -9.48
CA GLU A 57 -7.07 1.24 -10.78
C GLU A 57 -7.65 -0.18 -10.74
N VAL A 58 -7.00 -1.10 -10.02
CA VAL A 58 -7.51 -2.46 -9.82
C VAL A 58 -8.82 -2.47 -9.03
N GLU A 59 -8.90 -1.71 -7.93
CA GLU A 59 -10.13 -1.59 -7.13
C GLU A 59 -11.26 -0.96 -7.97
N ARG A 60 -10.98 0.08 -8.76
CA ARG A 60 -11.97 0.68 -9.67
C ARG A 60 -12.48 -0.30 -10.72
N ALA A 61 -11.60 -1.17 -11.24
CA ALA A 61 -11.94 -2.16 -12.25
C ALA A 61 -12.69 -3.37 -11.68
N ARG A 62 -12.30 -3.86 -10.49
CA ARG A 62 -12.76 -5.15 -9.94
C ARG A 62 -13.67 -5.03 -8.72
N GLY A 63 -13.64 -3.92 -8.01
CA GLY A 63 -14.33 -3.71 -6.73
C GLY A 63 -13.63 -4.26 -5.50
N TYR A 64 -12.45 -4.86 -5.67
CA TYR A 64 -11.65 -5.45 -4.61
C TYR A 64 -10.20 -5.64 -5.07
N VAL A 65 -9.29 -5.84 -4.12
CA VAL A 65 -7.88 -6.17 -4.38
C VAL A 65 -7.70 -7.68 -4.47
N THR A 66 -6.96 -8.15 -5.47
CA THR A 66 -6.77 -9.59 -5.72
C THR A 66 -5.72 -10.18 -4.77
N GLY A 67 -5.83 -11.48 -4.50
CA GLY A 67 -4.85 -12.24 -3.70
C GLY A 67 -3.38 -12.02 -4.09
N PRO A 68 -3.01 -12.06 -5.40
CA PRO A 68 -1.64 -11.78 -5.82
C PRO A 68 -1.13 -10.37 -5.45
N ILE A 69 -1.98 -9.34 -5.52
CA ILE A 69 -1.61 -7.98 -5.14
C ILE A 69 -1.44 -7.89 -3.62
N LEU A 70 -2.34 -8.51 -2.85
CA LEU A 70 -2.20 -8.59 -1.40
C LEU A 70 -0.91 -9.31 -1.00
N ALA A 71 -0.55 -10.39 -1.69
CA ALA A 71 0.71 -11.09 -1.48
C ALA A 71 1.92 -10.19 -1.79
N ALA A 72 1.88 -9.42 -2.88
CA ALA A 72 2.93 -8.45 -3.20
C ALA A 72 3.06 -7.35 -2.13
N MET A 73 1.94 -6.86 -1.59
CA MET A 73 1.95 -5.88 -0.50
C MET A 73 2.52 -6.46 0.80
N VAL A 74 2.18 -7.71 1.14
CA VAL A 74 2.75 -8.43 2.29
C VAL A 74 4.25 -8.64 2.09
N PHE A 75 4.68 -9.02 0.89
CA PHE A 75 6.10 -9.21 0.58
C PHE A 75 6.88 -7.90 0.71
N LEU A 76 6.35 -6.79 0.16
CA LEU A 76 6.96 -5.46 0.28
C LEU A 76 7.09 -5.04 1.75
N ALA A 77 6.05 -5.25 2.56
CA ALA A 77 6.07 -4.95 3.99
C ALA A 77 7.09 -5.83 4.74
N GLY A 78 7.11 -7.14 4.47
CA GLY A 78 8.04 -8.08 5.10
C GLY A 78 9.50 -7.81 4.74
N PHE A 79 9.78 -7.52 3.47
CA PHE A 79 11.11 -7.13 3.01
C PHE A 79 11.62 -5.89 3.75
N GLY A 80 10.77 -4.88 3.88
CA GLY A 80 11.12 -3.67 4.61
C GLY A 80 11.35 -3.87 6.11
N ILE A 81 10.50 -4.65 6.78
CA ILE A 81 10.69 -5.00 8.20
C ILE A 81 12.02 -5.73 8.42
N ALA A 82 12.43 -6.58 7.49
CA ALA A 82 13.65 -7.36 7.61
C ALA A 82 14.93 -6.53 7.42
N ILE A 83 14.84 -5.36 6.79
CA ILE A 83 16.02 -4.60 6.34
C ILE A 83 16.15 -3.25 7.07
N GLU A 84 15.05 -2.61 7.48
CA GLU A 84 15.00 -1.16 7.75
C GLU A 84 13.87 -0.75 8.73
N PRO A 85 13.62 0.55 9.09
CA PRO A 85 12.86 0.91 10.29
C PRO A 85 11.43 0.35 10.29
N LEU A 86 11.12 -0.37 11.38
CA LEU A 86 9.85 -1.07 11.62
C LEU A 86 8.59 -0.23 11.36
N SER A 87 8.63 1.08 11.68
CA SER A 87 7.42 1.90 11.81
C SER A 87 6.67 2.06 10.48
N GLY A 88 7.39 2.27 9.39
CA GLY A 88 6.79 2.51 8.07
C GLY A 88 6.12 1.29 7.47
N PHE A 89 6.77 0.15 7.58
CA PHE A 89 6.32 -1.09 6.99
C PHE A 89 5.14 -1.73 7.74
N LEU A 90 5.05 -1.51 9.06
CA LEU A 90 3.88 -1.93 9.84
C LEU A 90 2.59 -1.22 9.38
N THR A 91 2.68 0.03 8.92
CA THR A 91 1.49 0.75 8.44
C THR A 91 0.86 0.10 7.21
N VAL A 92 1.63 -0.65 6.41
CA VAL A 92 1.15 -1.41 5.24
C VAL A 92 0.27 -2.60 5.63
N LEU A 93 0.37 -3.09 6.86
CA LEU A 93 -0.51 -4.17 7.34
C LEU A 93 -1.98 -3.74 7.39
N VAL A 94 -2.25 -2.45 7.60
CA VAL A 94 -3.62 -1.91 7.61
C VAL A 94 -4.31 -2.06 6.24
N PRO A 95 -3.77 -1.53 5.13
CA PRO A 95 -4.37 -1.73 3.81
C PRO A 95 -4.39 -3.22 3.40
N VAL A 96 -3.41 -4.03 3.80
CA VAL A 96 -3.44 -5.50 3.60
C VAL A 96 -4.67 -6.12 4.28
N ALA A 97 -4.92 -5.82 5.55
CA ALA A 97 -6.05 -6.37 6.30
C ALA A 97 -7.39 -5.94 5.69
N VAL A 98 -7.52 -4.67 5.31
CA VAL A 98 -8.72 -4.14 4.64
C VAL A 98 -8.95 -4.84 3.29
N GLY A 99 -7.91 -4.96 2.48
CA GLY A 99 -7.99 -5.61 1.17
C GLY A 99 -8.28 -7.10 1.27
N PHE A 100 -7.68 -7.80 2.23
CA PHE A 100 -7.95 -9.21 2.51
C PHE A 100 -9.41 -9.44 2.89
N ARG A 101 -9.96 -8.62 3.78
CA ARG A 101 -11.40 -8.68 4.13
C ARG A 101 -12.30 -8.48 2.91
N GLY A 102 -11.96 -7.53 2.03
CA GLY A 102 -12.70 -7.30 0.78
C GLY A 102 -12.63 -8.50 -0.17
N TRP A 103 -11.43 -9.08 -0.33
CA TRP A 103 -11.18 -10.24 -1.17
C TRP A 103 -11.93 -11.49 -0.70
N VAL A 104 -11.88 -11.81 0.60
CA VAL A 104 -12.61 -12.95 1.18
C VAL A 104 -14.12 -12.78 1.03
N ARG A 105 -14.65 -11.58 1.32
CA ARG A 105 -16.08 -11.28 1.12
C ARG A 105 -16.53 -11.51 -0.31
N ARG A 106 -15.70 -11.15 -1.30
CA ARG A 106 -16.02 -11.37 -2.71
C ARG A 106 -16.00 -12.84 -3.10
N ARG A 107 -15.06 -13.63 -2.57
CA ARG A 107 -15.00 -15.08 -2.82
C ARG A 107 -16.15 -15.85 -2.18
N ASN A 108 -16.65 -15.37 -1.05
CA ASN A 108 -17.73 -16.01 -0.31
C ASN A 108 -19.11 -15.44 -0.66
N ALA A 109 -19.20 -14.48 -1.58
CA ALA A 109 -20.48 -13.98 -2.06
C ALA A 109 -21.17 -15.11 -2.83
N PRO A 110 -22.42 -15.49 -2.47
CA PRO A 110 -23.13 -16.52 -3.19
C PRO A 110 -23.22 -16.10 -4.67
N VAL A 111 -22.80 -16.99 -5.56
CA VAL A 111 -23.10 -16.84 -6.99
C VAL A 111 -24.62 -16.91 -7.06
N ALA A 112 -25.27 -15.77 -7.31
CA ALA A 112 -26.68 -15.78 -7.67
C ALA A 112 -26.77 -16.57 -8.98
N VAL A 113 -27.20 -17.83 -8.89
CA VAL A 113 -27.57 -18.64 -10.05
C VAL A 113 -28.82 -17.97 -10.59
N ALA A 114 -28.66 -17.27 -11.71
CA ALA A 114 -29.75 -16.77 -12.53
C ALA A 114 -30.15 -17.83 -13.55
#